data_AF-A0A2N3EJJ7-F1
#
_entry.id   AF-A0A2N3EJJ7-F1
#
_cell.length_a   1.000
_cell.length_b   1.000
_cell.length_c   1.000
_cell.angle_alpha   90.00
_cell.angle_beta   90.00
_cell.angle_gamma   90.00
#
_symmetry.space_group_name_H-M   'P 1'
#
loop_
_entity.id
_entity.type
_entity.pdbx_description
1 polymer ?
#
loop_
_entity_poly.entity_id
_entity_poly.type
_entity_poly.pdbx_seq_one_letter_code
_entity_poly.pdbx_strand_id
1 'polypeptide(L)'
;MSVIRVRPSASATAIIAICLAAFAITACSGGSAARKRDSDGRVLPSLAEQDPTGTLYAKSISDAARGECDDRTLDVLTCFSYRGHGYEGAQTALGQCMIAGGEHAEGIEWLRRAAEAGWPDAQKLLAQMYLDGDVTTRDTVEAAKWAKLYSRNPALLSLGVQPDRDVTLAFRDKITPPQNAAAESLVAEWSPRYWTPATQVDQAVKNSCEIEGRRPRPRRHEIPSTTIPGAY
;
A
#
# COMPACT_ATOMS: atom_id res chain seq x y z
N MET A 1 -36.59 -62.23 48.46
CA MET A 1 -36.51 -60.95 47.74
C MET A 1 -35.14 -60.34 48.05
N SER A 2 -34.17 -60.50 47.15
CA SER A 2 -32.81 -59.99 47.33
C SER A 2 -32.66 -58.61 46.70
N VAL A 3 -32.27 -57.63 47.51
CA VAL A 3 -32.01 -56.26 47.09
C VAL A 3 -30.60 -56.19 46.49
N ILE A 4 -30.50 -55.86 45.19
CA ILE A 4 -29.22 -55.62 44.52
C ILE A 4 -28.75 -54.20 44.89
N ARG A 5 -27.68 -54.10 45.70
CA ARG A 5 -26.92 -52.86 45.88
C ARG A 5 -25.99 -52.66 44.68
N VAL A 6 -26.28 -51.66 43.85
CA VAL A 6 -25.37 -51.19 42.81
C VAL A 6 -24.26 -50.35 43.46
N ARG A 7 -23.00 -50.77 43.33
CA ARG A 7 -21.83 -49.97 43.72
C ARG A 7 -21.63 -48.83 42.71
N PRO A 8 -21.34 -47.59 43.13
CA PRO A 8 -21.01 -46.52 42.19
C PRO A 8 -19.70 -46.83 41.48
N SER A 9 -19.71 -46.78 40.14
CA SER A 9 -18.56 -47.03 39.28
C SER A 9 -17.52 -45.91 39.42
N ALA A 10 -16.25 -46.30 39.34
CA ALA A 10 -15.05 -45.45 39.43
C ALA A 10 -14.88 -44.51 38.22
N SER A 11 -15.92 -43.81 37.79
CA SER A 11 -15.94 -42.96 36.59
C SER A 11 -16.02 -41.46 36.88
N ALA A 12 -16.34 -41.05 38.11
CA ALA A 12 -16.42 -39.62 38.46
C ALA A 12 -15.07 -38.98 38.79
N THR A 13 -14.15 -39.72 39.41
CA THR A 13 -12.82 -39.21 39.82
C THR A 13 -11.85 -39.06 38.65
N ALA A 14 -11.98 -39.90 37.61
CA ALA A 14 -11.15 -39.81 36.40
C ALA A 14 -11.47 -38.58 35.54
N ILE A 15 -12.74 -38.17 35.48
CA ILE A 15 -13.16 -37.02 34.65
C ILE A 15 -12.72 -35.69 35.28
N ILE A 16 -12.74 -35.58 36.62
CA ILE A 16 -12.29 -34.36 37.32
C ILE A 16 -10.76 -34.18 37.19
N ALA A 17 -9.99 -35.26 37.19
CA ALA A 17 -8.53 -35.20 37.01
C ALA A 17 -8.12 -34.73 35.59
N ILE A 18 -8.88 -35.10 34.56
CA ILE A 18 -8.62 -34.67 33.18
C ILE A 18 -8.95 -33.17 32.99
N CYS A 19 -10.00 -32.66 33.65
CA CYS A 19 -10.34 -31.23 33.59
C CYS A 19 -9.34 -30.33 34.34
N LEU A 20 -8.74 -30.79 35.44
CA LEU A 20 -7.70 -30.03 36.15
C LEU A 20 -6.35 -30.04 35.40
N ALA A 21 -6.02 -31.12 34.69
CA ALA A 21 -4.86 -31.16 33.80
C ALA A 21 -5.03 -30.26 32.57
N ALA A 22 -6.24 -30.13 32.04
CA ALA A 22 -6.55 -29.20 30.94
C ALA A 22 -6.47 -27.73 31.38
N PHE A 23 -6.81 -27.40 32.63
CA PHE A 23 -6.67 -26.04 33.16
C PHE A 23 -5.21 -25.64 33.45
N ALA A 24 -4.31 -26.60 33.68
CA ALA A 24 -2.89 -26.31 33.89
C ALA A 24 -2.11 -26.08 32.57
N ILE A 25 -2.65 -26.51 31.42
CA ILE A 25 -2.02 -26.29 30.10
C ILE A 25 -2.55 -25.01 29.44
N THR A 26 -3.69 -24.49 29.88
CA THR A 26 -4.20 -23.17 29.49
C THR A 26 -3.82 -22.08 30.49
N ALA A 27 -2.60 -22.16 31.05
CA ALA A 27 -1.90 -20.91 31.30
C ALA A 27 -1.63 -20.32 29.92
N CYS A 28 -2.55 -19.47 29.46
CA CYS A 28 -2.20 -18.45 28.50
C CYS A 28 -0.93 -17.79 29.06
N SER A 29 0.22 -18.18 28.53
CA SER A 29 1.24 -17.19 28.23
C SER A 29 0.51 -16.21 27.33
N GLY A 30 -0.19 -15.25 27.97
CA GLY A 30 -0.71 -14.10 27.30
C GLY A 30 0.49 -13.59 26.54
N GLY A 31 0.44 -13.76 25.22
CA GLY A 31 1.50 -13.40 24.31
C GLY A 31 1.69 -11.91 24.47
N SER A 32 2.47 -11.53 25.46
CA SER A 32 3.18 -10.28 25.50
C SER A 32 4.16 -10.48 24.35
N ALA A 33 3.74 -10.13 23.13
CA ALA A 33 4.66 -10.00 22.01
C ALA A 33 5.85 -9.22 22.57
N ALA A 34 7.02 -9.84 22.54
CA ALA A 34 8.19 -9.35 23.25
C ALA A 34 8.53 -7.98 22.66
N ARG A 35 8.12 -6.90 23.34
CA ARG A 35 8.21 -5.54 22.80
C ARG A 35 9.62 -5.26 22.32
N LYS A 36 9.77 -5.11 21.01
CA LYS A 36 11.06 -4.92 20.36
C LYS A 36 11.72 -3.62 20.77
N ARG A 37 13.05 -3.65 20.79
CA ARG A 37 13.89 -2.56 21.28
C ARG A 37 14.83 -2.07 20.19
N ASP A 38 15.19 -0.79 20.27
CA ASP A 38 16.20 -0.18 19.43
C ASP A 38 17.62 -0.68 19.83
N SER A 39 18.66 -0.25 19.11
CA SER A 39 20.07 -0.58 19.38
C SER A 39 20.52 -0.14 20.76
N ASP A 40 19.81 0.82 21.34
CA ASP A 40 20.07 1.40 22.65
C ASP A 40 19.15 0.76 23.71
N GLY A 41 18.42 -0.31 23.34
CA GLY A 41 17.53 -1.05 24.22
C GLY A 41 16.18 -0.37 24.50
N ARG A 42 15.82 0.72 23.82
CA ARG A 42 14.54 1.41 24.04
C ARG A 42 13.39 0.70 23.33
N VAL A 43 12.27 0.51 24.02
CA VAL A 43 11.07 -0.09 23.42
C VAL A 43 10.56 0.80 22.29
N LEU A 44 10.32 0.19 21.14
CA LEU A 44 9.85 0.90 19.96
C LEU A 44 8.32 0.88 19.90
N PRO A 45 7.68 2.05 19.77
CA PRO A 45 6.22 2.13 19.73
C PRO A 45 5.70 1.55 18.41
N SER A 46 4.62 0.79 18.48
CA SER A 46 3.84 0.33 17.32
C SER A 46 3.25 1.50 16.55
N LEU A 47 2.82 1.28 15.29
CA LEU A 47 2.15 2.32 14.51
C LEU A 47 0.88 2.85 15.24
N ALA A 48 0.15 1.98 15.93
CA ALA A 48 -1.01 2.35 16.74
C ALA A 48 -0.63 3.19 17.98
N GLU A 49 0.52 2.93 18.61
CA GLU A 49 1.02 3.75 19.74
C GLU A 49 1.62 5.09 19.27
N GLN A 50 2.20 5.13 18.07
CA GLN A 50 2.66 6.36 17.44
C GLN A 50 1.50 7.22 16.92
N ASP A 51 0.33 6.60 16.72
CA ASP A 51 -0.85 7.23 16.15
C ASP A 51 -2.15 6.86 16.87
N PRO A 52 -2.29 7.24 18.15
CA PRO A 52 -3.52 6.97 18.88
C PRO A 52 -4.75 7.64 18.24
N THR A 53 -4.53 8.62 17.37
CA THR A 53 -5.56 9.40 16.67
C THR A 53 -5.87 8.93 15.25
N GLY A 54 -5.06 8.05 14.66
CA GLY A 54 -5.18 7.66 13.24
C GLY A 54 -4.79 8.76 12.22
N THR A 55 -4.02 9.78 12.64
CA THR A 55 -3.64 10.94 11.82
C THR A 55 -2.30 10.83 11.11
N LEU A 56 -1.44 9.85 11.41
CA LEU A 56 -0.13 9.70 10.77
C LEU A 56 -0.25 9.52 9.26
N TYR A 57 -1.27 8.80 8.81
CA TYR A 57 -1.56 8.67 7.39
C TYR A 57 -1.82 10.03 6.75
N ALA A 58 -2.82 10.77 7.26
CA ALA A 58 -3.22 12.07 6.73
C ALA A 58 -2.08 13.10 6.79
N LYS A 59 -1.29 13.08 7.88
CA LYS A 59 -0.08 13.91 8.02
C LYS A 59 0.93 13.58 6.93
N SER A 60 1.28 12.30 6.75
CA SER A 60 2.29 11.90 5.77
C SER A 60 1.88 12.20 4.33
N ILE A 61 0.59 12.07 4.00
CA ILE A 61 0.04 12.53 2.72
C ILE A 61 0.20 14.04 2.57
N SER A 62 -0.12 14.82 3.61
CA SER A 62 -0.01 16.28 3.61
C SER A 62 1.44 16.77 3.53
N ASP A 63 2.38 16.04 4.13
CA ASP A 63 3.82 16.32 4.07
C ASP A 63 4.34 16.07 2.64
N ALA A 64 4.04 14.90 2.07
CA ALA A 64 4.40 14.58 0.69
C ALA A 64 3.82 15.57 -0.34
N ALA A 65 2.57 16.02 -0.15
CA ALA A 65 1.96 17.03 -1.01
C ALA A 65 2.68 18.39 -0.97
N ARG A 66 3.42 18.68 0.10
CA ARG A 66 4.26 19.87 0.26
C ARG A 66 5.72 19.62 -0.16
N GLY A 67 6.03 18.41 -0.64
CA GLY A 67 7.39 17.99 -0.98
C GLY A 67 8.25 17.62 0.23
N GLU A 68 7.66 17.51 1.42
CA GLU A 68 8.36 17.12 2.64
C GLU A 68 8.40 15.59 2.74
N CYS A 69 9.47 15.01 2.20
CA CYS A 69 9.66 13.56 2.12
C CYS A 69 10.77 13.09 3.07
N ASP A 70 10.61 13.37 4.37
CA ASP A 70 11.55 12.86 5.39
C ASP A 70 11.43 11.32 5.55
N ASP A 71 12.41 10.71 6.22
CA ASP A 71 12.44 9.26 6.43
C ASP A 71 11.15 8.76 7.09
N ARG A 72 10.63 9.51 8.06
CA ARG A 72 9.39 9.16 8.76
C ARG A 72 8.20 9.09 7.81
N THR A 73 8.05 10.08 6.94
CA THR A 73 6.98 10.20 5.94
C THR A 73 7.09 9.09 4.92
N LEU A 74 8.25 8.91 4.31
CA LEU A 74 8.52 7.85 3.33
C LEU A 74 8.16 6.48 3.88
N ASP A 75 8.59 6.21 5.09
CA ASP A 75 8.34 4.93 5.69
C ASP A 75 6.85 4.74 6.07
N VAL A 76 6.10 5.80 6.47
CA VAL A 76 4.64 5.71 6.72
C VAL A 76 3.92 5.43 5.42
N LEU A 77 4.24 6.19 4.38
CA LEU A 77 3.69 5.99 3.05
C LEU A 77 3.99 4.59 2.53
N THR A 78 5.22 4.09 2.69
CA THR A 78 5.58 2.70 2.38
C THR A 78 4.63 1.72 3.06
N CYS A 79 4.45 1.83 4.37
CA CYS A 79 3.56 0.93 5.09
C CYS A 79 2.10 1.01 4.64
N PHE A 80 1.60 2.17 4.26
CA PHE A 80 0.24 2.31 3.73
C PHE A 80 0.12 1.82 2.29
N SER A 81 1.09 2.11 1.42
CA SER A 81 1.12 1.63 0.05
C SER A 81 1.09 0.11 -0.03
N TYR A 82 1.87 -0.57 0.82
CA TYR A 82 1.94 -2.03 0.93
C TYR A 82 0.72 -2.68 1.61
N ARG A 83 -0.32 -1.92 1.99
CA ARG A 83 -1.63 -2.51 2.33
C ARG A 83 -2.44 -2.86 1.08
N GLY A 84 -2.07 -2.34 -0.09
CA GLY A 84 -2.71 -2.63 -1.37
C GLY A 84 -3.89 -1.71 -1.66
N HIS A 85 -4.95 -2.27 -2.23
CA HIS A 85 -6.17 -1.54 -2.62
C HIS A 85 -6.76 -0.70 -1.47
N GLY A 86 -7.23 0.51 -1.79
CA GLY A 86 -7.76 1.48 -0.84
C GLY A 86 -6.70 2.45 -0.30
N TYR A 87 -5.42 2.22 -0.61
CA TYR A 87 -4.30 3.08 -0.24
C TYR A 87 -3.58 3.66 -1.46
N GLU A 88 -4.31 3.88 -2.56
CA GLU A 88 -3.78 4.47 -3.79
C GLU A 88 -3.26 5.90 -3.57
N GLY A 89 -3.84 6.64 -2.62
CA GLY A 89 -3.30 7.93 -2.18
C GLY A 89 -1.90 7.80 -1.56
N ALA A 90 -1.67 6.75 -0.76
CA ALA A 90 -0.35 6.44 -0.21
C ALA A 90 0.65 6.05 -1.31
N GLN A 91 0.20 5.21 -2.26
CA GLN A 91 0.99 4.80 -3.41
C GLN A 91 1.40 6.01 -4.25
N THR A 92 0.47 6.95 -4.45
CA THR A 92 0.72 8.21 -5.16
C THR A 92 1.77 9.06 -4.46
N ALA A 93 1.56 9.34 -3.17
CA ALA A 93 2.47 10.14 -2.36
C ALA A 93 3.86 9.51 -2.23
N LEU A 94 3.93 8.18 -2.06
CA LEU A 94 5.20 7.44 -2.04
C LEU A 94 5.94 7.60 -3.36
N GLY A 95 5.22 7.45 -4.48
CA GLY A 95 5.78 7.63 -5.82
C GLY A 95 6.37 9.02 -6.01
N GLN A 96 5.63 10.07 -5.64
CA GLN A 96 6.11 11.45 -5.70
C GLN A 96 7.36 11.66 -4.84
N CYS A 97 7.38 11.15 -3.61
CA CYS A 97 8.54 11.27 -2.74
C CYS A 97 9.77 10.52 -3.25
N MET A 98 9.58 9.32 -3.83
CA MET A 98 10.66 8.57 -4.46
C MET A 98 11.23 9.33 -5.67
N ILE A 99 10.37 9.89 -6.52
CA ILE A 99 10.80 10.71 -7.66
C ILE A 99 11.59 11.93 -7.17
N ALA A 100 11.08 12.66 -6.18
CA ALA A 100 11.77 13.81 -5.60
C ALA A 100 13.13 13.43 -4.97
N GLY A 101 13.25 12.22 -4.44
CA GLY A 101 14.49 11.65 -3.90
C GLY A 101 15.45 11.06 -4.95
N GLY A 102 15.12 11.11 -6.24
CA GLY A 102 15.95 10.60 -7.33
C GLY A 102 15.71 9.13 -7.70
N GLU A 103 14.74 8.47 -7.08
CA GLU A 103 14.31 7.09 -7.38
C GLU A 103 13.15 7.09 -8.37
N HIS A 104 13.45 7.58 -9.58
CA HIS A 104 12.42 7.84 -10.58
C HIS A 104 11.70 6.57 -11.03
N ALA A 105 12.43 5.48 -11.29
CA ALA A 105 11.85 4.25 -11.82
C ALA A 105 10.88 3.60 -10.81
N GLU A 106 11.32 3.46 -9.56
CA GLU A 106 10.50 2.94 -8.47
C GLU A 106 9.30 3.85 -8.19
N GLY A 107 9.51 5.17 -8.19
CA GLY A 107 8.42 6.11 -7.94
C GLY A 107 7.36 6.13 -9.05
N ILE A 108 7.78 6.07 -10.32
CA ILE A 108 6.87 5.94 -11.47
C ILE A 108 6.04 4.66 -11.36
N GLU A 109 6.64 3.56 -10.91
CA GLU A 109 5.92 2.30 -10.75
C GLU A 109 4.85 2.39 -9.66
N TRP A 110 5.12 3.08 -8.55
CA TRP A 110 4.08 3.36 -7.54
C TRP A 110 2.96 4.24 -8.07
N LEU A 111 3.29 5.27 -8.86
CA LEU A 111 2.28 6.08 -9.55
C LEU A 111 1.45 5.25 -10.53
N ARG A 112 2.08 4.34 -11.27
CA ARG A 112 1.40 3.42 -12.21
C ARG A 112 0.39 2.56 -11.49
N ARG A 113 0.75 1.94 -10.36
CA ARG A 113 -0.18 1.12 -9.55
C ARG A 113 -1.42 1.92 -9.13
N ALA A 114 -1.22 3.13 -8.62
CA ALA A 114 -2.32 3.99 -8.21
C ALA A 114 -3.19 4.44 -9.41
N ALA A 115 -2.56 4.81 -10.52
CA ALA A 115 -3.27 5.26 -11.73
C ALA A 115 -4.07 4.12 -12.39
N GLU A 116 -3.51 2.91 -12.39
CA GLU A 116 -4.18 1.70 -12.86
C GLU A 116 -5.37 1.32 -11.98
N ALA A 117 -5.31 1.58 -10.67
CA ALA A 117 -6.45 1.43 -9.77
C ALA A 117 -7.51 2.55 -9.95
N GLY A 118 -7.26 3.51 -10.84
CA GLY A 118 -8.18 4.61 -11.11
C GLY A 118 -8.00 5.82 -10.21
N TRP A 119 -6.88 5.96 -9.49
CA TRP A 119 -6.64 7.11 -8.61
C TRP A 119 -6.38 8.39 -9.43
N PRO A 120 -7.24 9.42 -9.32
CA PRO A 120 -7.18 10.57 -10.23
C PRO A 120 -5.86 11.34 -10.18
N ASP A 121 -5.30 11.55 -8.99
CA ASP A 121 -4.05 12.30 -8.85
C ASP A 121 -2.88 11.59 -9.52
N ALA A 122 -2.83 10.25 -9.43
CA ALA A 122 -1.79 9.46 -10.09
C ALA A 122 -1.95 9.50 -11.61
N GLN A 123 -3.19 9.43 -12.12
CA GLN A 123 -3.46 9.58 -13.56
C GLN A 123 -3.02 10.97 -14.07
N LYS A 124 -3.31 12.03 -13.31
CA LYS A 124 -2.85 13.39 -13.63
C LYS A 124 -1.32 13.48 -13.65
N LEU A 125 -0.64 12.94 -12.64
CA LEU A 125 0.82 12.97 -12.54
C LEU A 125 1.49 12.21 -13.69
N LEU A 126 1.04 10.98 -13.99
CA LEU A 126 1.59 10.22 -15.12
C LEU A 126 1.36 10.93 -16.46
N ALA A 127 0.20 11.55 -16.64
CA ALA A 127 -0.07 12.35 -17.84
C ALA A 127 0.98 13.46 -18.01
N GLN A 128 1.28 14.20 -16.93
CA GLN A 128 2.30 15.26 -16.96
C GLN A 128 3.70 14.68 -17.19
N MET A 129 4.09 13.64 -16.48
CA MET A 129 5.42 13.05 -16.57
C MET A 129 5.73 12.51 -17.96
N TYR A 130 4.80 11.75 -18.56
CA TYR A 130 4.97 11.26 -19.93
C TYR A 130 4.94 12.38 -20.97
N LEU A 131 4.24 13.49 -20.69
CA LEU A 131 4.24 14.66 -21.57
C LEU A 131 5.57 15.38 -21.54
N ASP A 132 6.15 15.60 -20.36
CA ASP A 132 7.35 16.41 -20.19
C ASP A 132 8.59 15.60 -20.57
N GLY A 133 8.67 14.36 -20.10
CA GLY A 133 9.78 13.45 -20.39
C GLY A 133 11.04 13.70 -19.56
N ASP A 134 10.93 14.41 -18.43
CA ASP A 134 12.09 14.76 -17.60
C ASP A 134 12.56 13.59 -16.72
N VAL A 135 11.60 12.82 -16.19
CA VAL A 135 11.84 11.67 -15.29
C VAL A 135 11.47 10.32 -15.92
N THR A 136 10.87 10.36 -17.11
CA THR A 136 10.49 9.21 -17.94
C THR A 136 10.85 9.51 -19.39
N THR A 137 10.91 8.49 -20.25
CA THR A 137 10.92 8.75 -21.69
C THR A 137 9.59 9.41 -22.10
N ARG A 138 9.67 10.51 -22.84
CA ARG A 138 8.49 11.21 -23.38
C ARG A 138 7.65 10.25 -24.22
N ASP A 139 6.37 10.11 -23.89
CA ASP A 139 5.40 9.29 -24.60
C ASP A 139 4.05 10.01 -24.66
N THR A 140 3.76 10.65 -25.78
CA THR A 140 2.53 11.43 -25.96
C THR A 140 1.27 10.56 -26.01
N VAL A 141 1.39 9.26 -26.32
CA VAL A 141 0.25 8.33 -26.36
C VAL A 141 -0.14 7.93 -24.95
N GLU A 142 0.83 7.48 -24.13
CA GLU A 142 0.59 7.17 -22.71
C GLU A 142 0.15 8.42 -21.95
N ALA A 143 0.77 9.56 -22.21
CA ALA A 143 0.40 10.80 -21.56
C ALA A 143 -1.07 11.19 -21.82
N ALA A 144 -1.51 11.08 -23.08
CA ALA A 144 -2.90 11.38 -23.46
C ALA A 144 -3.90 10.35 -22.95
N LYS A 145 -3.52 9.07 -22.90
CA LYS A 145 -4.34 8.02 -22.26
C LYS A 145 -4.61 8.37 -20.79
N TRP A 146 -3.57 8.67 -20.02
CA TRP A 146 -3.74 9.03 -18.60
C TRP A 146 -4.52 10.34 -18.41
N ALA A 147 -4.29 11.34 -19.26
CA ALA A 147 -5.04 12.60 -19.23
C ALA A 147 -6.54 12.37 -19.48
N LYS A 148 -6.89 11.54 -20.47
CA LYS A 148 -8.29 11.20 -20.77
C LYS A 148 -8.94 10.40 -19.64
N LEU A 149 -8.21 9.45 -19.04
CA LEU A 149 -8.71 8.69 -17.88
C LEU A 149 -8.97 9.61 -16.68
N TYR A 150 -8.06 10.54 -16.39
CA TYR A 150 -8.26 11.57 -15.37
C TYR A 150 -9.51 12.43 -15.63
N SER A 151 -9.66 12.94 -16.85
CA SER A 151 -10.81 13.79 -17.22
C SER A 151 -12.15 13.07 -17.20
N ARG A 152 -12.15 11.74 -17.37
CA ARG A 152 -13.34 10.88 -17.35
C ARG A 152 -13.46 10.09 -16.05
N ASN A 153 -12.68 10.43 -15.02
CA ASN A 153 -12.56 9.63 -13.82
C ASN A 153 -13.89 9.58 -13.03
N PRO A 154 -14.48 8.39 -12.83
CA PRO A 154 -15.77 8.27 -12.16
C PRO A 154 -15.77 8.77 -10.70
N ALA A 155 -14.66 8.61 -9.98
CA ALA A 155 -14.57 9.03 -8.58
C ALA A 155 -14.65 10.56 -8.45
N LEU A 156 -14.01 11.31 -9.36
CA LEU A 156 -14.13 12.77 -9.38
C LEU A 156 -15.53 13.22 -9.80
N LEU A 157 -16.01 12.68 -10.91
CA LEU A 157 -17.26 13.14 -11.52
C LEU A 157 -18.49 12.83 -10.66
N SER A 158 -18.51 11.69 -9.98
CA SER A 158 -19.60 11.33 -9.05
C SER A 158 -19.69 12.25 -7.84
N LEU A 159 -18.57 12.85 -7.42
CA LEU A 159 -18.51 13.85 -6.35
C LEU A 159 -18.77 15.28 -6.85
N GLY A 160 -19.03 15.47 -8.15
CA GLY A 160 -19.18 16.79 -8.76
C GLY A 160 -17.88 17.60 -8.86
N VAL A 161 -16.74 16.96 -8.60
CA VAL A 161 -15.42 17.58 -8.76
C VAL A 161 -15.12 17.66 -10.25
N GLN A 162 -14.94 18.88 -10.76
CA GLN A 162 -14.56 19.08 -12.16
C GLN A 162 -13.07 18.78 -12.32
N PRO A 163 -12.68 17.83 -13.19
CA PRO A 163 -11.29 17.60 -13.49
C PRO A 163 -10.65 18.86 -14.08
N ASP A 164 -9.39 19.08 -13.71
CA ASP A 164 -8.58 20.17 -14.22
C ASP A 164 -8.45 20.06 -15.75
N ARG A 165 -9.04 21.03 -16.46
CA ARG A 165 -9.07 21.03 -17.93
C ARG A 165 -7.70 21.27 -18.54
N ASP A 166 -6.79 21.91 -17.80
CA ASP A 166 -5.46 22.22 -18.30
C ASP A 166 -4.65 20.94 -18.55
N VAL A 167 -4.94 19.88 -17.79
CA VAL A 167 -4.39 18.55 -18.03
C VAL A 167 -4.67 18.11 -19.46
N THR A 168 -5.93 18.10 -19.92
CA THR A 168 -6.25 17.67 -21.29
C THR A 168 -5.77 18.68 -22.35
N LEU A 169 -5.84 19.98 -22.05
CA LEU A 169 -5.47 21.04 -23.00
C LEU A 169 -3.97 21.06 -23.31
N ALA A 170 -3.12 20.68 -22.35
CA ALA A 170 -1.68 20.60 -22.53
C ALA A 170 -1.25 19.69 -23.70
N PHE A 171 -2.11 18.76 -24.12
CA PHE A 171 -1.86 17.81 -25.20
C PHE A 171 -2.35 18.25 -26.57
N ARG A 172 -3.27 19.21 -26.67
CA ARG A 172 -4.03 19.51 -27.89
C ARG A 172 -3.13 19.74 -29.11
N ASP A 173 -2.05 20.49 -28.93
CA ASP A 173 -1.12 20.85 -30.01
C ASP A 173 0.13 19.95 -30.03
N LYS A 174 0.21 18.98 -29.11
CA LYS A 174 1.37 18.08 -28.93
C LYS A 174 1.07 16.63 -29.34
N ILE A 175 -0.17 16.33 -29.71
CA ILE A 175 -0.61 14.99 -30.12
C ILE A 175 -1.11 14.99 -31.57
N THR A 176 -0.63 14.04 -32.36
CA THR A 176 -1.12 13.84 -33.73
C THR A 176 -2.44 13.06 -33.75
N PRO A 177 -3.26 13.15 -34.81
CA PRO A 177 -4.50 12.37 -34.90
C PRO A 177 -4.29 10.85 -34.74
N PRO A 178 -3.26 10.20 -35.35
CA PRO A 178 -3.00 8.78 -35.12
C PRO A 178 -2.63 8.45 -33.67
N GLN A 179 -1.81 9.28 -33.02
CA GLN A 179 -1.45 9.09 -31.61
C GLN A 179 -2.66 9.25 -30.68
N ASN A 180 -3.53 10.22 -30.97
CA ASN A 180 -4.76 10.43 -30.20
C ASN A 180 -5.74 9.25 -30.39
N ALA A 181 -5.84 8.70 -31.59
CA ALA A 181 -6.62 7.49 -31.85
C ALA A 181 -6.07 6.29 -31.07
N ALA A 182 -4.75 6.09 -31.06
CA ALA A 182 -4.11 5.04 -30.27
C ALA A 182 -4.37 5.22 -28.76
N ALA A 183 -4.29 6.44 -28.24
CA ALA A 183 -4.62 6.74 -26.85
C ALA A 183 -6.09 6.42 -26.53
N GLU A 184 -7.04 6.74 -27.41
CA GLU A 184 -8.46 6.39 -27.22
C GLU A 184 -8.68 4.86 -27.24
N SER A 185 -7.95 4.10 -28.06
CA SER A 185 -7.99 2.63 -28.01
C SER A 185 -7.51 2.11 -26.65
N LEU A 186 -6.40 2.62 -26.11
CA LEU A 186 -5.91 2.24 -24.79
C LEU A 186 -6.90 2.59 -23.67
N VAL A 187 -7.59 3.72 -23.78
CA VAL A 187 -8.64 4.14 -22.83
C VAL A 187 -9.86 3.21 -22.92
N ALA A 188 -10.25 2.79 -24.12
CA ALA A 188 -11.39 1.90 -24.33
C ALA A 188 -11.15 0.48 -23.78
N GLU A 189 -9.91 0.01 -23.83
CA GLU A 189 -9.50 -1.28 -23.27
C GLU A 189 -9.21 -1.23 -21.77
N TRP A 190 -9.03 -0.02 -21.21
CA TRP A 190 -8.65 0.15 -19.82
C TRP A 190 -9.78 -0.26 -18.87
N SER A 191 -9.43 -1.06 -17.88
CA SER A 191 -10.25 -1.34 -16.71
C SER A 191 -9.39 -1.18 -15.45
N PRO A 192 -9.98 -0.76 -14.31
CA PRO A 192 -9.23 -0.61 -13.07
C PRO A 192 -8.54 -1.92 -12.67
N ARG A 193 -7.24 -1.86 -12.41
CA ARG A 193 -6.46 -2.97 -11.86
C ARG A 193 -5.93 -2.57 -10.49
N TYR A 194 -6.32 -3.36 -9.49
CA TYR A 194 -5.92 -3.11 -8.11
C TYR A 194 -4.70 -3.94 -7.77
N TRP A 195 -3.60 -3.28 -7.48
CA TRP A 195 -2.40 -3.95 -7.03
C TRP A 195 -2.62 -4.53 -5.62
N THR A 196 -2.23 -5.78 -5.44
CA THR A 196 -2.23 -6.46 -4.14
C THR A 196 -0.82 -6.95 -3.81
N PRO A 197 -0.33 -6.69 -2.59
CA PRO A 197 0.97 -7.17 -2.13
C PRO A 197 0.94 -8.71 -2.02
N ALA A 198 1.65 -9.41 -2.90
CA ALA A 198 1.52 -10.86 -3.03
C ALA A 198 2.88 -11.60 -2.98
N THR A 199 3.98 -10.89 -3.25
CA THR A 199 5.31 -11.52 -3.24
C THR A 199 5.82 -11.71 -1.81
N GLN A 200 6.83 -12.57 -1.64
CA GLN A 200 7.50 -12.73 -0.35
C GLN A 200 8.12 -11.41 0.14
N VAL A 201 8.62 -10.58 -0.79
CA VAL A 201 9.15 -9.25 -0.48
C VAL A 201 8.04 -8.34 0.02
N ASP A 202 6.88 -8.33 -0.65
CA ASP A 202 5.74 -7.52 -0.21
C ASP A 202 5.26 -7.92 1.18
N GLN A 203 5.20 -9.22 1.45
CA GLN A 203 4.85 -9.73 2.77
C GLN A 203 5.91 -9.38 3.81
N ALA A 204 7.20 -9.41 3.47
CA ALA A 204 8.25 -8.98 4.38
C ALA A 204 8.12 -7.48 4.71
N VAL A 205 7.85 -6.63 3.72
CA VAL A 205 7.62 -5.19 3.94
C VAL A 205 6.36 -4.98 4.77
N LYS A 206 5.25 -5.64 4.44
CA LYS A 206 4.00 -5.55 5.21
C LYS A 206 4.20 -6.03 6.65
N ASN A 207 4.91 -7.13 6.88
CA ASN A 207 5.22 -7.62 8.23
C ASN A 207 6.14 -6.66 8.99
N SER A 208 7.08 -5.98 8.31
CA SER A 208 7.89 -4.93 8.92
C SER A 208 7.07 -3.69 9.32
N CYS A 209 5.88 -3.54 8.73
CA CYS A 209 4.93 -2.47 9.02
C CYS A 209 3.87 -2.87 10.06
N GLU A 210 3.51 -4.16 10.13
CA GLU A 210 2.49 -4.69 11.03
C GLU A 210 3.05 -5.13 12.39
N ILE A 211 4.37 -5.33 12.54
CA ILE A 211 4.96 -5.81 13.79
C ILE A 211 6.25 -5.04 14.11
N GLU A 212 6.20 -4.32 15.22
CA GLU A 212 7.35 -3.92 16.03
C GLU A 212 8.47 -3.16 15.31
N GLY A 213 8.42 -1.83 15.42
CA GLY A 213 9.59 -1.08 15.86
C GLY A 213 10.90 -1.46 15.17
N ARG A 214 11.06 -1.00 13.94
CA ARG A 214 12.24 -0.33 13.35
C ARG A 214 12.04 -0.38 11.84
N ARG A 215 12.01 0.80 11.23
CA ARG A 215 12.47 0.97 9.86
C ARG A 215 14.00 0.96 9.91
N PRO A 216 14.63 0.16 9.06
CA PRO A 216 15.22 0.78 7.90
C PRO A 216 14.35 0.43 6.71
N ARG A 217 14.07 1.46 5.91
CA ARG A 217 13.79 1.32 4.49
C ARG A 217 14.56 0.11 3.94
N PRO A 218 13.92 -0.83 3.22
CA PRO A 218 14.70 -1.84 2.50
C PRO A 218 15.73 -1.08 1.65
N ARG A 219 17.01 -1.34 1.90
CA ARG A 219 18.08 -0.64 1.18
C ARG A 219 18.02 -1.07 -0.27
N ARG A 220 18.48 -0.21 -1.19
CA ARG A 220 18.46 -0.40 -2.65
C ARG A 220 18.85 -1.80 -3.16
N HIS A 221 19.67 -2.54 -2.41
CA HIS A 221 20.12 -3.90 -2.72
C HIS A 221 19.24 -5.03 -2.15
N GLU A 222 18.33 -4.73 -1.22
CA GLU A 222 17.37 -5.66 -0.61
C GLU A 222 16.06 -5.75 -1.41
N ILE A 223 15.83 -4.87 -2.38
CA ILE A 223 14.72 -4.91 -3.32
C ILE A 223 15.24 -5.50 -4.63
N PRO A 224 14.95 -6.77 -4.97
CA PRO A 224 15.42 -7.35 -6.21
C PRO A 224 14.67 -6.69 -7.38
N SER A 225 15.41 -5.97 -8.22
CA SER A 225 14.92 -5.37 -9.49
C SER A 225 14.29 -6.39 -10.43
N THR A 226 14.61 -7.67 -10.24
CA THR A 226 14.11 -8.81 -11.00
C THR A 226 12.70 -9.28 -10.61
N THR A 227 12.06 -8.65 -9.62
CA THR A 227 10.69 -9.01 -9.19
C THR A 227 9.62 -8.11 -9.81
N ILE A 228 10.01 -7.21 -10.72
CA ILE A 228 9.10 -6.32 -11.46
C ILE A 228 8.85 -6.97 -12.83
N PRO A 229 7.65 -7.52 -13.10
CA PRO A 229 7.31 -7.94 -14.45
C PRO A 229 7.22 -6.70 -15.34
N GLY A 230 8.13 -6.57 -16.30
CA GLY A 230 8.04 -5.57 -17.38
C GLY A 230 8.99 -4.38 -17.36
N ALA A 231 10.07 -4.40 -16.57
CA ALA A 231 11.15 -3.43 -16.75
C ALA A 231 12.08 -3.87 -17.91
N TYR A 232 11.76 -3.43 -19.12
CA TYR A 232 12.67 -3.35 -20.27
C TYR A 232 12.54 -1.97 -20.91
#